data_AF-A0A5B0KTN0-F1
#
_entry.id   AF-A0A5B0KTN0-F1
#
_cell.length_a   1.000
_cell.length_b   1.000
_cell.length_c   1.000
_cell.angle_alpha   90.00
_cell.angle_beta   90.00
_cell.angle_gamma   90.00
#
_symmetry.space_group_name_H-M   'P 1'
#
loop_
_entity.id
_entity.type
_entity.pdbx_description
1 polymer ?
#
loop_
_entity_poly.entity_id
_entity_poly.type
_entity_poly.pdbx_seq_one_letter_code
_entity_poly.pdbx_strand_id
1 'polypeptide(L)' 'MAQSVTRALQAIKRHNAKPEQIDHAILSAINVTLCMQSGGNDRVAEGFNQDIALSGRAFGVRS' A
#
# COMPACT_ATOMS: atom_id res chain seq x y z
N MET A 1 -12.15 1.17 -18.18
CA MET A 1 -11.39 0.73 -16.99
C MET A 1 -10.35 -0.29 -17.44
N ALA A 2 -9.10 -0.20 -17.01
CA ALA A 2 -8.04 -1.11 -17.47
C ALA A 2 -8.31 -2.56 -17.03
N GLN A 3 -7.93 -3.55 -17.84
CA GLN A 3 -8.20 -4.97 -17.57
C GLN A 3 -7.56 -5.46 -16.26
N SER A 4 -6.41 -4.89 -15.89
CA SER A 4 -5.75 -5.09 -14.60
C SER A 4 -6.64 -4.69 -13.41
N VAL A 5 -7.31 -3.54 -13.51
CA VAL A 5 -8.22 -3.02 -12.48
C VAL A 5 -9.43 -3.94 -12.32
N THR A 6 -10.01 -4.41 -13.42
CA THR A 6 -11.13 -5.36 -13.38
C THR A 6 -10.73 -6.68 -12.69
N ARG A 7 -9.54 -7.22 -12.99
CA ARG A 7 -9.04 -8.44 -12.35
C ARG A 7 -8.78 -8.25 -10.85
N ALA A 8 -8.22 -7.11 -10.46
CA ALA A 8 -8.00 -6.78 -9.05
C ALA A 8 -9.33 -6.70 -8.27
N LEU A 9 -10.35 -6.03 -8.81
CA LEU A 9 -11.66 -5.92 -8.18
C LEU A 9 -12.38 -7.27 -8.06
N GLN A 10 -12.27 -8.13 -9.09
CA GLN A 10 -12.81 -9.49 -9.03
C GLN A 10 -12.11 -10.34 -7.96
N ALA A 11 -10.79 -10.22 -7.81
CA ALA A 11 -10.04 -10.91 -6.77
C ALA A 11 -10.46 -10.44 -5.37
N ILE A 12 -10.56 -9.13 -5.16
CA ILE A 12 -11.03 -8.53 -3.89
C ILE A 12 -12.40 -9.08 -3.52
N LYS A 13 -13.34 -9.10 -4.49
CA LYS A 13 -14.69 -9.64 -4.29
C LYS A 13 -14.69 -11.13 -4.00
N ARG A 14 -13.91 -11.92 -4.74
CA ARG A 14 -13.81 -13.38 -4.58
C ARG A 14 -13.27 -13.78 -3.21
N HIS A 15 -12.30 -13.03 -2.69
CA HIS A 15 -11.66 -13.33 -1.42
C HIS A 15 -12.29 -12.61 -0.22
N ASN A 16 -13.33 -11.80 -0.45
CA ASN A 16 -13.97 -10.97 0.57
C ASN A 16 -12.93 -10.19 1.40
N ALA A 17 -11.91 -9.66 0.72
CA ALA A 17 -10.81 -8.99 1.37
C ALA A 17 -11.31 -7.69 2.01
N LYS A 18 -11.02 -7.50 3.29
CA LYS A 18 -11.34 -6.25 3.98
C LYS A 18 -10.44 -5.12 3.47
N PRO A 19 -10.89 -3.86 3.49
CA PRO A 19 -10.07 -2.71 3.07
C PRO A 19 -8.68 -2.70 3.70
N GLU A 20 -8.57 -3.04 4.99
CA GLU A 20 -7.30 -3.04 5.73
C GLU A 20 -6.31 -4.10 5.18
N GLN A 21 -6.81 -5.21 4.63
CA GLN A 21 -5.98 -6.23 4.00
C GLN A 21 -5.42 -5.77 2.66
N ILE A 22 -6.20 -4.98 1.91
CA ILE A 22 -5.77 -4.38 0.65
C ILE A 22 -4.70 -3.32 0.93
N ASP A 23 -4.94 -2.47 1.92
CA ASP A 23 -3.98 -1.44 2.34
C ASP A 23 -2.66 -2.08 2.77
N HIS A 24 -2.72 -3.13 3.59
CA HIS A 24 -1.53 -3.87 4.00
C HIS A 24 -0.78 -4.49 2.81
N ALA A 25 -1.50 -5.08 1.86
CA ALA A 25 -0.89 -5.68 0.67
C ALA A 25 -0.18 -4.63 -0.20
N ILE A 26 -0.80 -3.46 -0.39
CA ILE A 26 -0.22 -2.34 -1.13
C ILE A 26 1.04 -1.83 -0.43
N LEU A 27 0.96 -1.54 0.88
CA LEU A 27 2.10 -1.07 1.66
C LEU A 27 3.26 -2.08 1.67
N SER A 28 2.94 -3.37 1.80
CA SER A 28 3.95 -4.44 1.75
C SER A 28 4.65 -4.50 0.39
N ALA A 29 3.90 -4.41 -0.71
CA ALA A 29 4.47 -4.42 -2.05
C ALA A 29 5.39 -3.21 -2.30
N ILE A 30 5.01 -2.03 -1.81
CA ILE A 30 5.85 -0.82 -1.88
C ILE A 30 7.13 -1.02 -1.06
N ASN A 31 7.02 -1.48 0.19
CA ASN A 31 8.19 -1.67 1.06
C ASN A 31 9.19 -2.68 0.47
N VAL A 32 8.72 -3.80 -0.09
CA VAL A 32 9.58 -4.77 -0.80
C VAL A 32 10.27 -4.10 -2.00
N THR A 33 9.54 -3.28 -2.77
CA THR A 33 10.10 -2.56 -3.93
C THR A 33 11.18 -1.57 -3.50
N LEU A 34 10.95 -0.79 -2.45
CA LEU A 34 11.91 0.17 -1.92
C LEU A 34 13.15 -0.52 -1.35
N CYS A 35 12.98 -1.62 -0.63
CA CYS A 35 14.10 -2.43 -0.14
C CYS A 35 14.96 -2.93 -1.31
N MET A 36 14.35 -3.50 -2.36
CA MET A 36 15.09 -3.95 -3.55
C MET A 36 15.80 -2.81 -4.28
N GLN A 37 15.11 -1.69 -4.51
CA GLN A 37 15.67 -0.56 -5.27
C GLN A 37 16.78 0.18 -4.51
N SER A 38 16.75 0.14 -3.18
CA SER A 38 17.76 0.77 -2.32
C SER A 38 18.95 -0.14 -2.01
N GLY A 39 19.03 -1.34 -2.61
CA GLY A 39 20.09 -2.31 -2.35
C GLY A 39 20.01 -2.95 -0.97
N GLY A 40 18.81 -3.09 -0.42
CA GLY A 40 18.56 -3.65 0.91
C GLY A 40 18.62 -2.63 2.04
N ASN A 41 18.48 -1.33 1.76
CA ASN A 41 18.49 -0.30 2.78
C ASN A 41 17.06 -0.02 3.30
N ASP A 42 16.72 -0.68 4.39
CA ASP A 42 15.38 -0.61 4.99
C ASP A 42 14.98 0.80 5.47
N ARG A 43 15.95 1.70 5.70
CA ARG A 43 15.67 3.09 6.12
C ARG A 43 14.83 3.85 5.10
N VAL A 44 14.91 3.49 3.81
CA VAL A 44 14.10 4.10 2.75
C VAL A 44 12.62 3.71 2.90
N ALA A 45 12.35 2.43 3.20
CA ALA A 45 11.01 1.96 3.48
C ALA A 45 10.47 2.53 4.80
N GLU A 46 11.30 2.65 5.83
CA GLU A 46 10.94 3.29 7.10
C GLU A 46 10.55 4.77 6.92
N GLY A 47 11.35 5.55 6.18
CA GLY A 47 11.04 6.95 5.88
C GLY A 47 9.72 7.09 5.10
N PHE A 48 9.51 6.24 4.09
CA PHE A 48 8.25 6.20 3.36
C PHE A 48 7.04 5.91 4.28
N ASN A 49 7.17 4.91 5.16
CA ASN A 49 6.10 4.59 6.11
C ASN A 49 5.79 5.76 7.07
N GLN A 50 6.82 6.51 7.50
CA GLN A 50 6.64 7.71 8.31
C GLN A 50 5.90 8.81 7.54
N ASP A 51 6.28 9.06 6.29
CA ASP A 51 5.63 10.05 5.42
C ASP A 51 4.15 9.72 5.18
N ILE A 52 3.83 8.45 4.93
CA ILE A 52 2.45 7.97 4.82
C ILE A 52 1.70 8.13 6.13
N ALA A 53 2.31 7.80 7.28
CA ALA A 53 1.68 7.96 8.59
C ALA A 53 1.41 9.44 8.94
N LEU A 54 2.27 10.36 8.52
CA LEU A 54 2.10 11.80 8.70
C LEU A 54 1.03 12.36 7.75
N SER A 55 1.07 11.98 6.48
CA SER A 55 0.11 12.42 5.46
C SER A 55 -1.28 11.82 5.66
N GLY A 56 -1.35 10.56 6.10
CA GLY A 56 -2.60 9.86 6.40
C GLY A 56 -3.38 10.48 7.56
N ARG A 57 -2.68 11.03 8.56
CA ARG A 57 -3.33 11.82 9.63
C ARG A 57 -4.01 13.07 9.08
N ALA A 58 -3.43 13.74 8.09
CA ALA A 58 -4.05 14.90 7.47
C ALA A 58 -5.31 14.55 6.66
N PHE A 59 -5.40 13.33 6.11
CA PHE A 59 -6.57 12.84 5.38
C PHE A 59 -7.74 12.51 6.33
N GLY A 60 -7.47 11.92 7.50
CA GLY A 60 -8.51 11.55 8.47
C GLY A 60 -9.21 12.73 9.17
N VAL A 61 -8.59 13.91 9.20
CA VAL A 61 -9.10 15.10 9.91
C VAL A 61 -10.17 15.87 9.11
N ARG A 62 -10.41 15.53 7.83
CA ARG A 62 -11.42 16.18 6.98
C ARG A 62 -12.68 15.32 6.76
N SER A 63 -12.90 14.30 7.58
CA SER A 63 -14.08 13.41 7.52
C SER A 63 -15.22 13.92 8.39
#